data_AF-A0A7C1PHT9-F1
#
_entry.id   AF-A0A7C1PHT9-F1
#
_cell.length_a   1.000
_cell.length_b   1.000
_cell.length_c   1.000
_cell.angle_alpha   90.00
_cell.angle_beta   90.00
_cell.angle_gamma   90.00
#
_symmetry.space_group_name_H-M   'P 1'
#
loop_
_entity.id
_entity.type
_entity.pdbx_description
1 polymer ?
#
loop_
_entity_poly.entity_id
_entity_poly.type
_entity_poly.pdbx_seq_one_letter_code
_entity_poly.pdbx_strand_id
1 'polypeptide(L)'
;MNRQLVFGGVFVLLAGVWGANRFMAAPVPADPPAASTPIESWRKTLDQTCDLVFQNRSLKEVVDELKERTKIPIHLDPNVMNFGINPHDPSVNIELKQVKLQDALRRILAPYNLQYALTREGIVISSEDLVVARQLRQRVRVDWEGTPFAEVIRRLAAETGANLVVDPRLKDKAQVAITLKLDDVPLESAVRLLAEVADLRALRMNNILFITSAERAERLRADADGPVPSGPPTPGTIPNLPIGGPGIGFGGFGGGGGIVVPGFPGIEPGVPPVPEAERKETPAR
;
A
#
# COMPACT_ATOMS: atom_id res chain seq x y z
N MET A 1 -36.72 22.19 88.64
CA MET A 1 -36.59 22.81 87.30
C MET A 1 -36.69 21.72 86.25
N ASN A 2 -37.60 21.90 85.27
CA ASN A 2 -37.93 21.08 84.08
C ASN A 2 -38.41 19.63 84.31
N ARG A 3 -39.73 19.37 84.34
CA ARG A 3 -40.65 19.06 83.20
C ARG A 3 -40.21 17.81 82.40
N GLN A 4 -40.81 16.64 82.65
CA GLN A 4 -42.05 16.11 82.00
C GLN A 4 -41.77 15.68 80.53
N LEU A 5 -42.28 14.60 79.94
CA LEU A 5 -43.25 13.53 80.21
C LEU A 5 -43.04 12.50 79.05
N VAL A 6 -43.00 11.18 79.27
CA VAL A 6 -44.09 10.19 79.02
C VAL A 6 -44.23 9.64 77.58
N PHE A 7 -44.15 8.29 77.55
CA PHE A 7 -44.92 7.28 76.80
C PHE A 7 -44.82 7.13 75.28
N GLY A 8 -44.80 5.84 74.89
CA GLY A 8 -45.92 5.32 74.09
C GLY A 8 -45.55 4.81 72.72
N GLY A 9 -45.11 3.55 72.63
CA GLY A 9 -45.41 2.75 71.44
C GLY A 9 -46.86 2.29 71.48
N VAL A 10 -47.56 2.27 70.34
CA VAL A 10 -48.25 1.12 69.68
C VAL A 10 -48.80 1.60 68.31
N PHE A 11 -49.02 0.65 67.38
CA PHE A 11 -49.91 0.64 66.19
C PHE A 11 -49.39 1.31 64.90
N VAL A 12 -49.58 0.84 63.66
CA VAL A 12 -49.97 -0.43 62.99
C VAL A 12 -50.14 -0.10 61.48
N LEU A 13 -50.21 -1.14 60.64
CA LEU A 13 -50.92 -1.27 59.35
C LEU A 13 -50.17 -1.13 58.00
N LEU A 14 -50.51 -2.15 57.20
CA LEU A 14 -50.23 -2.54 55.82
C LEU A 14 -50.48 -1.48 54.74
N ALA A 15 -49.69 -1.56 53.67
CA ALA A 15 -50.19 -1.44 52.29
C ALA A 15 -49.24 -2.19 51.32
N GLY A 16 -49.79 -3.16 50.58
CA GLY A 16 -49.07 -3.85 49.49
C GLY A 16 -49.21 -3.11 48.16
N VAL A 17 -48.22 -3.26 47.28
CA VAL A 17 -48.35 -3.00 45.84
C VAL A 17 -47.50 -4.01 45.06
N TRP A 18 -48.17 -4.63 44.09
CA TRP A 18 -47.76 -5.54 43.04
C TRP A 18 -46.97 -4.79 41.95
N GLY A 19 -45.90 -5.35 41.35
CA GLY A 19 -45.41 -4.81 40.06
C GLY A 19 -43.96 -5.09 39.65
N ALA A 20 -43.82 -5.99 38.68
CA ALA A 20 -42.83 -6.00 37.60
C ALA A 20 -41.32 -6.00 37.93
N ASN A 21 -40.69 -7.17 37.70
CA ASN A 21 -39.27 -7.31 37.38
C ASN A 21 -38.92 -6.42 36.17
N ARG A 22 -38.39 -5.23 36.44
CA ARG A 22 -37.59 -4.49 35.46
C ARG A 22 -36.16 -5.01 35.54
N PHE A 23 -35.82 -5.93 34.64
CA PHE A 23 -34.43 -6.10 34.23
C PHE A 23 -33.98 -4.78 33.61
N MET A 24 -33.29 -3.94 34.38
CA MET A 24 -32.52 -2.85 33.79
C MET A 24 -31.35 -3.49 33.06
N ALA A 25 -31.45 -3.54 31.72
CA ALA A 25 -30.26 -3.70 30.89
C ALA A 25 -29.33 -2.52 31.22
N ALA A 26 -28.17 -2.82 31.81
CA ALA A 26 -27.13 -1.83 31.97
C ALA A 26 -26.73 -1.33 30.57
N PRO A 27 -26.54 -0.01 30.38
CA PRO A 27 -26.03 0.50 29.12
C PRO A 27 -24.66 -0.12 28.85
N VAL A 28 -24.51 -0.74 27.68
CA VAL A 28 -23.21 -1.19 27.17
C VAL A 28 -22.27 0.02 27.24
N PRO A 29 -21.14 -0.07 27.95
CA PRO A 29 -20.20 1.05 28.00
C PRO A 29 -19.75 1.35 26.57
N ALA A 30 -20.03 2.56 26.12
CA ALA A 30 -19.51 3.07 24.86
C ALA A 30 -17.99 2.90 24.85
N ASP A 31 -17.46 2.33 23.76
CA ASP A 31 -16.03 2.11 23.62
C ASP A 31 -15.25 3.40 23.90
N PRO A 32 -14.17 3.35 24.71
CA PRO A 32 -13.36 4.52 25.00
C PRO A 32 -12.82 5.13 23.69
N PRO A 33 -12.71 6.47 23.62
CA PRO A 33 -12.23 7.17 22.43
C PRO A 33 -10.87 6.62 22.03
N ALA A 34 -10.73 6.28 20.74
CA ALA A 34 -9.55 5.64 20.17
C ALA A 34 -8.27 6.37 20.62
N ALA A 35 -7.53 5.75 21.54
CA ALA A 35 -6.18 6.17 21.87
C ALA A 35 -5.38 6.21 20.57
N SER A 36 -4.61 7.28 20.33
CA SER A 36 -3.78 7.42 19.12
C SER A 36 -3.02 6.13 18.89
N THR A 37 -3.27 5.46 17.78
CA THR A 37 -2.63 4.17 17.50
C THR A 37 -1.12 4.34 17.50
N PRO A 38 -0.31 3.34 17.91
CA PRO A 38 1.14 3.43 17.85
C PRO A 38 1.67 3.87 16.47
N ILE A 39 0.95 3.51 15.40
CA ILE A 39 1.27 3.91 14.04
C ILE A 39 1.11 5.41 13.82
N GLU A 40 0.09 6.06 14.39
CA GLU A 40 -0.08 7.51 14.26
C GLU A 40 1.05 8.28 14.95
N SER A 41 1.53 7.81 16.11
CA SER A 41 2.68 8.44 16.76
C SER A 41 3.95 8.24 15.95
N TRP A 42 4.17 7.06 15.37
CA TRP A 42 5.30 6.80 14.47
C TRP A 42 5.25 7.65 13.20
N ARG A 43 4.07 7.86 12.59
CA ARG A 43 3.91 8.79 11.46
C ARG A 43 4.33 10.20 11.84
N LYS A 44 3.88 10.69 13.00
CA LYS A 44 4.26 12.03 13.49
C LYS A 44 5.76 12.16 13.71
N THR A 45 6.41 11.13 14.26
CA THR A 45 7.87 11.10 14.42
C THR A 45 8.60 11.09 13.07
N LEU A 46 8.10 10.33 12.09
CA LEU A 46 8.66 10.30 10.73
C LEU A 46 8.53 11.66 10.01
N ASP A 47 7.53 12.45 10.36
CA ASP A 47 7.33 13.81 9.83
C ASP A 47 8.26 14.88 10.45
N GLN A 48 8.97 14.56 11.54
CA GLN A 48 9.93 15.47 12.18
C GLN A 48 11.17 15.66 11.31
N THR A 49 11.73 16.87 11.33
CA THR A 49 12.99 17.19 10.64
C THR A 49 14.18 16.72 11.45
N CYS A 50 15.19 16.19 10.77
CA CYS A 50 16.44 15.76 11.38
C CYS A 50 17.63 16.08 10.50
N ASP A 51 18.75 16.36 11.15
CA ASP A 51 20.07 16.37 10.53
C ASP A 51 20.70 14.98 10.70
N LEU A 52 21.23 14.42 9.62
CA LEU A 52 21.82 13.08 9.57
C LEU A 52 23.10 13.14 8.74
N VAL A 53 24.18 12.60 9.31
CA VAL A 53 25.47 12.52 8.64
C VAL A 53 26.02 11.12 8.84
N PHE A 54 26.04 10.32 7.77
CA PHE A 54 26.60 8.98 7.77
C PHE A 54 27.74 8.93 6.76
N GLN A 55 28.90 8.47 7.21
CA GLN A 55 30.08 8.26 6.37
C GLN A 55 30.59 6.85 6.63
N ASN A 56 30.63 6.05 5.57
CA ASN A 56 31.12 4.68 5.56
C ASN A 56 30.47 3.79 6.63
N ARG A 57 29.15 3.94 6.82
CA ARG A 57 28.37 3.15 7.78
C ARG A 57 27.66 2.00 7.08
N SER A 58 27.49 0.89 7.79
CA SER A 58 26.64 -0.21 7.31
C SER A 58 25.16 0.14 7.42
N LEU A 59 24.33 -0.43 6.55
CA LEU A 59 22.88 -0.22 6.61
C LEU A 59 22.31 -0.63 7.97
N LYS A 60 22.82 -1.71 8.57
CA LYS A 60 22.42 -2.16 9.89
C LYS A 60 22.74 -1.14 10.98
N GLU A 61 23.94 -0.58 11.01
CA GLU A 61 24.30 0.46 11.99
C GLU A 61 23.42 1.70 11.86
N VAL A 62 23.15 2.13 10.62
CA VAL A 62 22.26 3.27 10.36
C VAL A 62 20.84 2.97 10.87
N VAL A 63 20.32 1.77 10.62
CA VAL A 63 19.00 1.35 11.11
C VAL A 63 18.96 1.28 12.64
N ASP A 64 20.01 0.74 13.28
CA ASP A 64 20.11 0.66 14.74
C ASP A 64 20.20 2.06 15.38
N GLU A 65 20.98 2.97 14.81
CA GLU A 65 21.06 4.36 15.29
C GLU A 65 19.72 5.09 15.12
N LEU A 66 19.04 4.91 13.99
CA LEU A 66 17.71 5.46 13.77
C LEU A 66 16.68 4.88 14.75
N LYS A 67 16.78 3.59 15.07
CA LYS A 67 15.93 2.94 16.08
C LYS A 67 16.14 3.54 17.47
N GLU A 68 17.39 3.77 17.87
CA GLU A 68 17.72 4.40 19.16
C GLU A 68 17.25 5.86 19.23
N ARG A 69 17.48 6.63 18.17
CA ARG A 69 17.13 8.05 18.11
C ARG A 69 15.61 8.26 18.11
N THR A 70 14.88 7.46 17.35
CA THR A 70 13.43 7.62 17.15
C THR A 70 12.61 6.86 18.18
N LYS A 71 13.21 5.88 18.85
CA LYS A 71 12.55 4.93 19.75
C LYS A 71 11.41 4.15 19.07
N ILE A 72 11.42 4.08 17.75
CA ILE A 72 10.49 3.28 16.95
C ILE A 72 11.14 1.91 16.73
N PRO A 73 10.43 0.79 16.89
CA PRO A 73 10.94 -0.51 16.47
C PRO A 73 11.19 -0.48 14.95
N ILE A 74 12.45 -0.63 14.54
CA ILE A 74 12.82 -0.76 13.13
C ILE A 74 13.37 -2.17 12.92
N HIS A 75 12.82 -2.88 11.94
CA HIS A 75 13.16 -4.25 11.60
C HIS A 75 13.59 -4.31 10.13
N LEU A 76 14.79 -4.82 9.88
CA LEU A 76 15.22 -5.19 8.54
C LEU A 76 14.73 -6.61 8.23
N ASP A 77 14.05 -6.79 7.12
CA ASP A 77 13.57 -8.10 6.68
C ASP A 77 14.78 -9.00 6.33
N PRO A 78 14.90 -10.20 6.92
CA PRO A 78 15.98 -11.13 6.61
C PRO A 78 16.06 -11.49 5.12
N ASN A 79 14.94 -11.42 4.39
CA ASN A 79 14.89 -11.71 2.96
C ASN A 79 15.71 -10.72 2.12
N VAL A 80 16.06 -9.55 2.67
CA VAL A 80 16.94 -8.57 2.00
C VAL A 80 18.28 -9.20 1.60
N MET A 81 18.80 -10.14 2.40
CA MET A 81 20.04 -10.88 2.09
C MET A 81 19.92 -11.74 0.84
N ASN A 82 18.73 -12.28 0.55
CA ASN A 82 18.48 -13.10 -0.63
C ASN A 82 18.52 -12.28 -1.93
N PHE A 83 18.46 -10.95 -1.84
CA PHE A 83 18.59 -10.03 -2.97
C PHE A 83 20.04 -9.52 -3.16
N GLY A 84 21.02 -10.14 -2.49
CA GLY A 84 22.44 -9.77 -2.61
C GLY A 84 22.81 -8.48 -1.86
N ILE A 85 21.93 -8.01 -0.98
CA ILE A 85 22.18 -6.83 -0.13
C ILE A 85 22.73 -7.33 1.20
N ASN A 86 24.01 -7.08 1.46
CA ASN A 86 24.63 -7.36 2.74
C ASN A 86 24.43 -6.17 3.69
N PRO A 87 23.63 -6.31 4.77
CA PRO A 87 23.33 -5.19 5.66
C PRO A 87 24.51 -4.72 6.51
N HIS A 88 25.57 -5.54 6.57
CA HIS A 88 26.77 -5.30 7.37
C HIS A 88 27.88 -4.58 6.60
N ASP A 89 27.77 -4.48 5.27
CA ASP A 89 28.82 -3.86 4.46
C ASP A 89 28.70 -2.32 4.55
N PRO A 90 29.80 -1.61 4.83
CA PRO A 90 29.79 -0.16 4.94
C PRO A 90 29.60 0.46 3.55
N SER A 91 28.39 0.92 3.28
CA SER A 91 27.98 1.38 1.95
C SER A 91 27.09 2.63 1.99
N VAL A 92 26.68 3.08 3.18
CA VAL A 92 25.85 4.27 3.34
C VAL A 92 26.74 5.50 3.53
N ASN A 93 26.65 6.42 2.57
CA ASN A 93 27.26 7.74 2.61
C ASN A 93 26.20 8.80 2.30
N ILE A 94 25.77 9.56 3.31
CA ILE A 94 24.74 10.60 3.12
C ILE A 94 24.92 11.73 4.12
N GLU A 95 24.76 12.97 3.65
CA GLU A 95 24.67 14.16 4.49
C GLU A 95 23.34 14.85 4.18
N LEU A 96 22.46 14.90 5.18
CA LEU A 96 21.14 15.55 5.09
C LEU A 96 21.01 16.58 6.19
N LYS A 97 20.55 17.78 5.81
CA LYS A 97 20.27 18.89 6.74
C LYS A 97 18.82 19.29 6.60
N GLN A 98 18.11 19.37 7.71
CA GLN A 98 16.72 19.82 7.82
C GLN A 98 15.74 19.03 6.92
N VAL A 99 15.98 17.73 6.76
CA VAL A 99 15.11 16.84 5.97
C VAL A 99 14.19 16.07 6.92
N LYS A 100 12.94 15.85 6.51
CA LYS A 100 12.03 14.97 7.28
C LYS A 100 12.62 13.57 7.38
N LEU A 101 12.47 12.92 8.54
CA LEU A 101 12.98 11.58 8.76
C LEU A 101 12.46 10.57 7.73
N GLN A 102 11.20 10.67 7.31
CA GLN A 102 10.64 9.85 6.21
C GLN A 102 11.43 9.98 4.91
N ASP A 103 11.79 11.20 4.53
CA ASP A 103 12.45 11.49 3.26
C ASP A 103 13.92 11.12 3.34
N ALA A 104 14.53 11.30 4.51
CA ALA A 104 15.86 10.81 4.81
C ALA A 104 15.93 9.28 4.71
N LEU A 105 14.99 8.57 5.33
CA LEU A 105 14.91 7.10 5.29
C LEU A 105 14.74 6.60 3.85
N ARG A 106 13.87 7.23 3.05
CA ARG A 106 13.73 6.90 1.61
C ARG A 106 15.03 7.09 0.84
N ARG A 107 15.76 8.17 1.09
CA ARG A 107 17.04 8.45 0.41
C ARG A 107 18.13 7.46 0.82
N ILE A 108 18.18 7.06 2.08
CA ILE A 108 19.12 6.04 2.58
C ILE A 108 18.83 4.68 1.93
N LEU A 109 17.56 4.33 1.74
CA LEU A 109 17.14 3.03 1.23
C LEU A 109 17.11 2.94 -0.31
N ALA A 110 17.01 4.07 -1.01
CA ALA A 110 16.91 4.13 -2.47
C ALA A 110 18.06 3.42 -3.23
N PRO A 111 19.35 3.56 -2.85
CA PRO A 111 20.45 2.87 -3.53
C PRO A 111 20.35 1.33 -3.48
N TYR A 112 19.63 0.80 -2.50
CA TYR A 112 19.45 -0.64 -2.29
C TYR A 112 18.12 -1.15 -2.85
N ASN A 113 17.34 -0.30 -3.53
CA ASN A 113 15.97 -0.61 -3.95
C ASN A 113 15.08 -1.13 -2.79
N LEU A 114 15.31 -0.59 -1.59
CA LEU A 114 14.55 -0.91 -0.39
C LEU A 114 13.53 0.19 -0.11
N GLN A 115 12.42 -0.21 0.51
CA GLN A 115 11.40 0.68 1.02
C GLN A 115 11.07 0.31 2.47
N TYR A 116 10.27 1.16 3.13
CA TYR A 116 9.76 0.88 4.45
C TYR A 116 8.23 0.93 4.46
N ALA A 117 7.60 0.12 5.32
CA ALA A 117 6.21 0.29 5.71
C ALA A 117 6.07 0.38 7.23
N LEU A 118 5.01 1.08 7.65
CA LEU A 118 4.51 1.04 8.99
C LEU A 118 3.57 -0.15 9.12
N THR A 119 3.84 -0.99 10.11
CA THR A 119 3.04 -2.15 10.51
C THR A 119 2.73 -2.03 11.98
N ARG A 120 1.87 -2.89 12.56
CA ARG A 120 1.62 -2.91 14.01
C ARG A 120 2.89 -3.15 14.85
N GLU A 121 3.88 -3.83 14.29
CA GLU A 121 5.13 -4.20 14.98
C GLU A 121 6.18 -3.07 14.95
N GLY A 122 6.04 -2.10 14.05
CA GLY A 122 7.00 -1.03 13.84
C GLY A 122 7.24 -0.74 12.35
N ILE A 123 8.39 -0.13 12.07
CA ILE A 123 8.88 0.11 10.71
C ILE A 123 9.56 -1.17 10.22
N VAL A 124 9.07 -1.72 9.12
CA VAL A 124 9.71 -2.86 8.44
C VAL A 124 10.37 -2.34 7.17
N ILE A 125 11.65 -2.65 6.99
CA ILE A 125 12.44 -2.31 5.80
C ILE A 125 12.64 -3.59 4.98
N SER A 126 12.22 -3.57 3.72
CA SER A 126 12.36 -4.69 2.79
C SER A 126 12.29 -4.18 1.34
N SER A 127 12.33 -5.08 0.35
CA SER A 127 12.03 -4.72 -1.04
C SER A 127 10.58 -4.23 -1.17
N GLU A 128 10.31 -3.33 -2.12
CA GLU A 128 8.98 -2.75 -2.35
C GLU A 128 7.84 -3.78 -2.35
N ASP A 129 7.96 -4.85 -3.15
CA ASP A 129 6.92 -5.87 -3.27
C ASP A 129 6.59 -6.57 -1.95
N LEU A 130 7.62 -6.88 -1.16
CA LEU A 130 7.47 -7.54 0.14
C LEU A 130 6.86 -6.60 1.19
N VAL A 131 7.24 -5.32 1.16
CA VAL A 131 6.67 -4.28 2.04
C VAL A 131 5.16 -4.17 1.80
N VAL A 132 4.73 -4.06 0.54
CA VAL A 132 3.30 -3.99 0.18
C VAL A 132 2.58 -5.27 0.56
N ALA A 133 3.15 -6.43 0.20
CA ALA A 133 2.53 -7.73 0.50
C ALA A 133 2.36 -7.96 2.00
N ARG A 134 3.37 -7.61 2.81
CA ARG A 134 3.30 -7.73 4.27
C ARG A 134 2.22 -6.82 4.84
N GLN A 135 2.14 -5.58 4.35
CA GLN A 135 1.17 -4.61 4.84
C GLN A 135 -0.28 -5.04 4.55
N LEU A 136 -0.54 -5.57 3.35
CA LEU A 136 -1.85 -6.05 2.92
C LEU A 136 -2.26 -7.41 3.52
N ARG A 137 -1.29 -8.24 3.92
CA ARG A 137 -1.50 -9.53 4.59
C ARG A 137 -1.66 -9.44 6.10
N GLN A 138 -1.52 -8.24 6.69
CA GLN A 138 -1.79 -8.03 8.11
C GLN A 138 -3.20 -8.52 8.45
N ARG A 139 -3.29 -9.34 9.50
CA ARG A 139 -4.57 -9.84 10.00
C ARG A 139 -5.28 -8.73 10.75
N VAL A 140 -6.51 -8.46 10.35
CA VAL A 140 -7.38 -7.47 10.98
C VAL A 140 -8.62 -8.14 11.53
N ARG A 141 -9.12 -7.56 12.61
CA ARG A 141 -10.42 -7.87 13.18
C ARG A 141 -11.29 -6.63 12.96
N VAL A 142 -12.50 -6.86 12.48
CA VAL A 142 -13.44 -5.81 12.13
C VAL A 142 -14.75 -6.13 12.85
N ASP A 143 -15.28 -5.21 13.63
CA ASP A 143 -16.60 -5.33 14.24
C ASP A 143 -17.23 -3.94 14.22
N TRP A 144 -17.95 -3.65 13.15
CA TRP A 144 -18.62 -2.37 12.96
C TRP A 144 -20.11 -2.59 12.81
N GLU A 145 -20.89 -1.73 13.46
CA GLU A 145 -22.33 -1.68 13.35
C GLU A 145 -22.74 -0.25 13.00
N GLY A 146 -23.40 -0.08 11.85
CA GLY A 146 -23.91 1.22 11.40
C GLY A 146 -22.84 2.30 11.18
N THR A 147 -21.58 1.94 10.95
CA THR A 147 -20.48 2.92 10.81
C THR A 147 -20.29 3.34 9.35
N PRO A 148 -20.10 4.63 9.03
CA PRO A 148 -19.87 5.08 7.66
C PRO A 148 -18.62 4.43 7.04
N PHE A 149 -18.72 3.97 5.80
CA PHE A 149 -17.61 3.31 5.08
C PHE A 149 -16.31 4.13 5.09
N ALA A 150 -16.38 5.43 4.85
CA ALA A 150 -15.23 6.33 4.86
C ALA A 150 -14.50 6.32 6.20
N GLU A 151 -15.26 6.25 7.30
CA GLU A 151 -14.70 6.18 8.64
C GLU A 151 -14.05 4.81 8.91
N VAL A 152 -14.70 3.72 8.49
CA VAL A 152 -14.13 2.36 8.59
C VAL A 152 -12.80 2.28 7.86
N ILE A 153 -12.72 2.76 6.62
CA ILE A 153 -11.47 2.75 5.83
C ILE A 153 -10.40 3.63 6.47
N ARG A 154 -10.76 4.82 6.99
CA ARG A 154 -9.82 5.69 7.69
C ARG A 154 -9.25 5.04 8.94
N ARG A 155 -10.10 4.38 9.76
CA ARG A 155 -9.66 3.66 10.96
C ARG A 155 -8.74 2.49 10.60
N LEU A 156 -9.09 1.69 9.59
CA LEU A 156 -8.24 0.61 9.10
C LEU A 156 -6.88 1.12 8.58
N ALA A 157 -6.85 2.21 7.83
CA ALA A 157 -5.61 2.84 7.37
C ALA A 157 -4.76 3.36 8.54
N ALA A 158 -5.39 3.91 9.58
CA ALA A 158 -4.72 4.35 10.79
C ALA A 158 -4.08 3.18 11.54
N GLU A 159 -4.84 2.10 11.75
CA GLU A 159 -4.44 0.91 12.53
C GLU A 159 -3.42 0.01 11.84
N THR A 160 -3.44 -0.07 10.51
CA THR A 160 -2.56 -0.99 9.75
C THR A 160 -1.39 -0.31 9.08
N GLY A 161 -1.40 1.02 9.02
CA GLY A 161 -0.40 1.78 8.27
C GLY A 161 -0.69 1.88 6.76
N ALA A 162 -1.66 1.11 6.24
CA ALA A 162 -1.86 0.92 4.80
C ALA A 162 -2.40 2.15 4.09
N ASN A 163 -2.01 2.31 2.82
CA ASN A 163 -2.49 3.38 1.95
C ASN A 163 -3.82 2.96 1.32
N LEU A 164 -4.92 3.25 2.02
CA LEU A 164 -6.28 3.02 1.54
C LEU A 164 -6.85 4.34 0.99
N VAL A 165 -7.24 4.36 -0.28
CA VAL A 165 -7.73 5.58 -0.94
C VAL A 165 -9.11 5.34 -1.51
N VAL A 166 -10.10 6.12 -1.06
CA VAL A 166 -11.46 6.11 -1.61
C VAL A 166 -11.56 7.16 -2.71
N ASP A 167 -12.18 6.82 -3.84
CA ASP A 167 -12.42 7.75 -4.94
C ASP A 167 -13.22 8.98 -4.42
N PRO A 168 -12.66 10.21 -4.51
CA PRO A 168 -13.29 11.41 -3.97
C PRO A 168 -14.59 11.78 -4.70
N ARG A 169 -14.90 11.15 -5.82
CA ARG A 169 -16.16 11.32 -6.57
C ARG A 169 -17.31 10.52 -5.96
N LEU A 170 -17.01 9.54 -5.11
CA LEU A 170 -18.00 8.62 -4.53
C LEU A 170 -18.26 8.93 -3.06
N LYS A 171 -18.18 10.21 -2.67
CA LYS A 171 -18.38 10.66 -1.28
C LYS A 171 -19.72 10.21 -0.71
N ASP A 172 -20.78 10.24 -1.51
CA ASP A 172 -22.11 9.83 -1.05
C ASP A 172 -22.17 8.33 -0.72
N LYS A 173 -21.60 7.49 -1.60
CA LYS A 173 -21.44 6.04 -1.35
C LYS A 173 -20.51 5.75 -0.18
N ALA A 174 -19.53 6.62 0.08
CA ALA A 174 -18.62 6.47 1.20
C ALA A 174 -19.26 6.79 2.57
N GLN A 175 -20.45 7.39 2.60
CA GLN A 175 -21.21 7.62 3.84
C GLN A 175 -22.20 6.50 4.17
N VAL A 176 -22.32 5.48 3.31
CA VAL A 176 -23.17 4.33 3.56
C VAL A 176 -22.73 3.65 4.86
N ALA A 177 -23.68 3.48 5.77
CA ALA A 177 -23.48 2.79 7.02
C ALA A 177 -23.31 1.29 6.76
N ILE A 178 -22.23 0.71 7.26
CA ILE A 178 -21.90 -0.69 7.08
C ILE A 178 -21.95 -1.39 8.43
N THR A 179 -22.54 -2.57 8.40
CA THR A 179 -22.50 -3.53 9.50
C THR A 179 -21.80 -4.77 9.01
N LEU A 180 -20.59 -5.04 9.52
CA LEU A 180 -19.80 -6.21 9.15
C LEU A 180 -18.90 -6.62 10.31
N LYS A 181 -18.90 -7.92 10.60
CA LYS A 181 -18.02 -8.55 11.57
C LYS A 181 -17.12 -9.57 10.88
N LEU A 182 -15.81 -9.39 11.01
CA LEU A 182 -14.78 -10.28 10.49
C LEU A 182 -13.75 -10.55 11.58
N ASP A 183 -13.41 -11.82 11.77
CA ASP A 183 -12.37 -12.24 12.70
C ASP A 183 -11.20 -12.86 11.91
N ASP A 184 -9.98 -12.36 12.18
CA ASP A 184 -8.72 -12.87 11.62
C ASP A 184 -8.64 -12.93 10.08
N VAL A 185 -9.03 -11.84 9.41
CA VAL A 185 -9.02 -11.75 7.94
C VAL A 185 -7.85 -10.89 7.45
N PRO A 186 -7.16 -11.22 6.33
CA PRO A 186 -6.17 -10.33 5.75
C PRO A 186 -6.79 -8.97 5.39
N LEU A 187 -6.06 -7.87 5.61
CA LEU A 187 -6.54 -6.51 5.35
C LEU A 187 -7.10 -6.35 3.94
N GLU A 188 -6.40 -6.86 2.92
CA GLU A 188 -6.87 -6.78 1.54
C GLU A 188 -8.24 -7.44 1.34
N SER A 189 -8.44 -8.63 1.89
CA SER A 189 -9.71 -9.35 1.82
C SER A 189 -10.80 -8.63 2.60
N ALA A 190 -10.50 -8.11 3.79
CA ALA A 190 -11.45 -7.34 4.60
C ALA A 190 -11.93 -6.08 3.86
N VAL A 191 -11.01 -5.31 3.26
CA VAL A 191 -11.38 -4.10 2.50
C VAL A 191 -12.16 -4.44 1.24
N ARG A 192 -11.82 -5.53 0.52
CA ARG A 192 -12.61 -5.99 -0.63
C ARG A 192 -14.04 -6.35 -0.23
N LEU A 193 -14.23 -7.04 0.88
CA LEU A 193 -15.57 -7.38 1.40
C LEU A 193 -16.35 -6.15 1.85
N LEU A 194 -15.71 -5.23 2.57
CA LEU A 194 -16.33 -3.97 2.97
C LEU A 194 -16.75 -3.11 1.77
N ALA A 195 -15.92 -3.04 0.73
CA ALA A 195 -16.25 -2.35 -0.50
C ALA A 195 -17.47 -2.99 -1.19
N GLU A 196 -17.55 -4.33 -1.20
CA GLU A 196 -18.70 -5.03 -1.79
C GLU A 196 -20.02 -4.68 -1.12
N VAL A 197 -20.05 -4.63 0.22
CA VAL A 197 -21.24 -4.25 0.98
C VAL A 197 -21.66 -2.81 0.68
N ALA A 198 -20.72 -1.94 0.30
CA ALA A 198 -20.98 -0.55 -0.09
C ALA A 198 -21.30 -0.35 -1.58
N ASP A 199 -21.44 -1.43 -2.37
CA ASP A 199 -21.55 -1.38 -3.84
C ASP A 199 -20.38 -0.59 -4.48
N LEU A 200 -19.18 -0.88 -3.99
CA LEU A 200 -17.88 -0.40 -4.44
C LEU A 200 -16.95 -1.59 -4.71
N ARG A 201 -15.81 -1.33 -5.35
CA ARG A 201 -14.76 -2.31 -5.61
C ARG A 201 -13.42 -1.75 -5.13
N ALA A 202 -12.63 -2.61 -4.48
CA ALA A 202 -11.25 -2.31 -4.13
C ALA A 202 -10.29 -2.90 -5.18
N LEU A 203 -9.33 -2.10 -5.61
CA LEU A 203 -8.30 -2.44 -6.58
C LEU A 203 -6.92 -2.18 -6.01
N ARG A 204 -5.99 -3.12 -6.21
CA ARG A 204 -4.59 -2.90 -5.88
C ARG A 204 -3.91 -2.16 -7.04
N MET A 205 -3.36 -0.98 -6.74
CA MET A 205 -2.57 -0.18 -7.65
C MET A 205 -1.23 0.11 -6.98
N ASN A 206 -0.19 -0.66 -7.32
CA ASN A 206 1.12 -0.60 -6.67
C ASN A 206 1.01 -0.79 -5.13
N ASN A 207 1.35 0.25 -4.37
CA ASN A 207 1.29 0.31 -2.91
C ASN A 207 -0.06 0.86 -2.36
N ILE A 208 -1.04 1.12 -3.22
CA ILE A 208 -2.32 1.72 -2.81
C ILE A 208 -3.43 0.71 -3.06
N LEU A 209 -4.37 0.62 -2.10
CA LEU A 209 -5.65 -0.04 -2.33
C LEU A 209 -6.68 1.06 -2.65
N PHE A 210 -6.98 1.21 -3.94
CA PHE A 210 -7.89 2.21 -4.47
C PHE A 210 -9.32 1.65 -4.52
N ILE A 211 -10.26 2.35 -3.88
CA ILE A 211 -11.65 1.94 -3.77
C ILE A 211 -12.50 2.85 -4.64
N THR A 212 -13.20 2.28 -5.62
CA THR A 212 -13.99 3.02 -6.61
C THR A 212 -15.24 2.23 -7.03
N SER A 213 -16.00 2.73 -7.99
CA SER A 213 -17.18 2.04 -8.52
C SER A 213 -16.80 0.82 -9.36
N ALA A 214 -17.69 -0.16 -9.48
CA ALA A 214 -17.42 -1.36 -10.27
C ALA A 214 -17.05 -1.04 -11.73
N GLU A 215 -17.79 -0.16 -12.39
CA GLU A 215 -17.52 0.25 -13.78
C GLU A 215 -16.13 0.86 -13.95
N ARG A 216 -15.72 1.73 -13.02
CA ARG A 216 -14.41 2.37 -13.07
C ARG A 216 -13.31 1.38 -12.74
N ALA A 217 -13.58 0.47 -11.81
CA ALA A 217 -12.64 -0.56 -11.43
C ALA A 217 -12.26 -1.45 -12.63
N GLU A 218 -13.24 -1.86 -13.44
CA GLU A 218 -12.95 -2.66 -14.65
C GLU A 218 -12.12 -1.87 -15.68
N ARG A 219 -12.40 -0.58 -15.87
CA ARG A 219 -11.58 0.27 -16.75
C ARG A 219 -10.13 0.39 -16.26
N LEU A 220 -9.95 0.64 -14.97
CA LEU A 220 -8.62 0.78 -14.38
C LEU A 220 -7.84 -0.54 -14.34
N ARG A 221 -8.51 -1.68 -14.19
CA ARG A 221 -7.84 -2.99 -14.32
C ARG A 221 -7.33 -3.22 -15.73
N ALA A 222 -8.14 -2.91 -16.75
CA ALA A 222 -7.72 -3.03 -18.15
C ALA A 222 -6.50 -2.15 -18.47
N ASP A 223 -6.43 -0.95 -17.87
CA ASP A 223 -5.30 -0.04 -18.04
C ASP A 223 -4.06 -0.44 -17.20
N ALA A 224 -4.25 -1.10 -16.06
CA ALA A 224 -3.17 -1.51 -15.16
C ALA A 224 -2.52 -2.86 -15.54
N ASP A 225 -3.31 -3.81 -16.06
CA ASP A 225 -2.86 -5.12 -16.55
C ASP A 225 -2.60 -5.13 -18.07
N GLY A 226 -2.87 -4.01 -18.76
CA GLY A 226 -2.61 -3.88 -20.19
C GLY A 226 -1.10 -3.93 -20.49
N PRO A 227 -0.67 -4.59 -21.59
CA PRO A 227 0.73 -4.56 -21.98
C PRO A 227 1.11 -3.09 -22.20
N VAL A 228 2.00 -2.57 -21.35
CA VAL A 228 2.69 -1.31 -21.64
C VAL A 228 3.21 -1.42 -23.07
N PRO A 229 2.79 -0.55 -24.01
CA PRO A 229 3.32 -0.58 -25.37
C PRO A 229 4.81 -0.33 -25.25
N SER A 230 5.58 -1.41 -25.36
CA SER A 230 7.03 -1.43 -25.27
C SER A 230 7.56 -1.01 -26.63
N GLY A 231 7.48 0.29 -26.89
CA GLY A 231 8.08 0.89 -28.06
C GLY A 231 7.43 2.23 -28.41
N PRO A 232 8.19 3.18 -28.97
CA PRO A 232 7.58 4.28 -29.69
C PRO A 232 6.64 3.71 -30.76
N PRO A 233 5.48 4.33 -31.02
CA PRO A 233 4.56 3.87 -32.06
C PRO A 233 5.34 3.73 -33.35
N THR A 234 5.49 2.50 -33.85
CA THR A 234 6.10 2.24 -35.14
C THR A 234 5.25 2.95 -36.18
N PRO A 235 5.79 3.96 -36.89
CA PRO A 235 5.05 4.63 -37.93
C PRO A 235 4.75 3.61 -39.02
N GLY A 236 3.47 3.26 -39.20
CA GLY A 236 3.04 2.36 -40.28
C GLY A 236 2.10 1.22 -39.89
N THR A 237 1.91 0.93 -38.59
CA THR A 237 0.94 -0.10 -38.19
C THR A 237 -0.46 0.48 -38.14
N ILE A 238 -1.20 0.34 -39.23
CA ILE A 238 -2.60 0.77 -39.32
C ILE A 238 -3.41 -0.09 -38.35
N PRO A 239 -4.19 0.49 -37.41
CA PRO A 239 -5.04 -0.28 -36.51
C PRO A 239 -6.06 -1.07 -37.33
N ASN A 240 -6.19 -2.36 -37.00
CA ASN A 240 -7.11 -3.30 -37.64
C ASN A 240 -8.55 -2.80 -37.55
N LEU A 241 -9.00 -2.06 -38.56
CA LEU A 241 -10.41 -1.75 -38.78
C LEU A 241 -11.13 -3.06 -39.11
N PRO A 242 -12.29 -3.35 -38.51
CA PRO A 242 -13.06 -4.52 -38.87
C PRO A 242 -13.53 -4.36 -40.32
N ILE A 243 -12.92 -5.12 -41.22
CA ILE A 243 -13.31 -5.20 -42.64
C ILE A 243 -14.65 -5.93 -42.70
N GLY A 244 -15.73 -5.17 -42.52
CA GLY A 244 -17.09 -5.54 -42.92
C GLY A 244 -17.24 -5.31 -44.42
N GLY A 245 -16.77 -6.25 -45.22
CA GLY A 245 -16.91 -6.24 -46.68
C GLY A 245 -16.85 -7.68 -47.20
N PRO A 246 -17.82 -8.13 -48.02
CA PRO A 246 -17.86 -9.51 -48.47
C PRO A 246 -16.86 -9.71 -49.60
N GLY A 247 -15.73 -10.33 -49.30
CA GLY A 247 -14.78 -10.78 -50.30
C GLY A 247 -13.34 -10.66 -49.80
N ILE A 248 -12.63 -11.78 -49.85
CA ILE A 248 -11.21 -11.95 -49.51
C ILE A 248 -10.97 -12.11 -48.00
N GLY A 249 -11.29 -13.30 -47.52
CA GLY A 249 -10.65 -13.82 -46.33
C GLY A 249 -9.19 -14.16 -46.63
N PHE A 250 -8.27 -13.70 -45.79
CA PHE A 250 -7.07 -14.45 -45.47
C PHE A 250 -6.98 -14.53 -43.95
N GLY A 251 -7.53 -15.64 -43.46
CA GLY A 251 -7.37 -16.11 -42.09
C GLY A 251 -5.90 -16.38 -41.78
N GLY A 252 -5.59 -16.30 -40.49
CA GLY A 252 -4.24 -16.19 -39.97
C GLY A 252 -3.29 -17.33 -40.32
N PHE A 253 -2.00 -16.99 -40.21
CA PHE A 253 -0.92 -17.95 -40.17
C PHE A 253 -0.28 -17.93 -38.79
N GLY A 254 -0.72 -18.86 -37.96
CA GLY A 254 0.08 -19.42 -36.87
C GLY A 254 0.71 -20.72 -37.34
N GLY A 255 1.98 -20.93 -36.99
CA GLY A 255 2.58 -22.25 -36.79
C GLY A 255 3.17 -22.98 -38.01
N GLY A 256 4.50 -23.06 -38.03
CA GLY A 256 5.24 -24.28 -38.38
C GLY A 256 5.40 -24.65 -39.86
N GLY A 257 6.64 -24.99 -40.23
CA GLY A 257 6.95 -25.73 -41.46
C GLY A 257 7.50 -24.87 -42.59
N GLY A 258 8.73 -25.17 -43.00
CA GLY A 258 9.48 -24.39 -43.99
C GLY A 258 8.81 -24.32 -45.36
N ILE A 259 8.92 -23.15 -45.98
CA ILE A 259 8.84 -23.01 -47.43
C ILE A 259 10.10 -22.26 -47.86
N VAL A 260 10.96 -22.96 -48.59
CA VAL A 260 12.13 -22.41 -49.27
C VAL A 260 11.61 -21.69 -50.50
N VAL A 261 11.68 -20.36 -50.52
CA VAL A 261 11.34 -19.56 -51.71
C VAL A 261 12.65 -19.35 -52.49
N PRO A 262 12.75 -19.78 -53.76
CA PRO A 262 13.97 -19.62 -54.54
C PRO A 262 14.06 -18.22 -55.19
N GLY A 263 15.23 -17.61 -55.03
CA GLY A 263 15.92 -16.75 -56.02
C GLY A 263 15.25 -15.47 -56.51
N PHE A 264 15.67 -14.33 -55.96
CA PHE A 264 15.76 -13.05 -56.70
C PHE A 264 17.17 -12.46 -56.54
N PRO A 265 17.83 -12.02 -57.63
CA PRO A 265 19.21 -11.54 -57.60
C PRO A 265 19.32 -10.04 -57.28
N GLY A 266 20.31 -9.71 -56.45
CA GLY A 266 21.06 -8.45 -56.47
C GLY A 266 20.40 -7.22 -55.83
N ILE A 267 20.95 -6.79 -54.69
CA ILE A 267 21.49 -5.44 -54.41
C ILE A 267 22.24 -5.57 -53.07
N GLU A 268 23.58 -5.53 -53.12
CA GLU A 268 24.43 -5.48 -51.93
C GLU A 268 24.34 -4.09 -51.27
N PRO A 269 24.10 -3.98 -49.96
CA PRO A 269 24.20 -2.71 -49.25
C PRO A 269 25.66 -2.27 -49.13
N GLY A 270 25.96 -1.06 -49.62
CA GLY A 270 27.30 -0.47 -49.65
C GLY A 270 27.97 -0.37 -48.29
N VAL A 271 29.21 -0.88 -48.23
CA VAL A 271 30.17 -0.65 -47.15
C VAL A 271 30.64 0.81 -47.21
N PRO A 272 30.59 1.59 -46.12
CA PRO A 272 31.13 2.95 -46.10
C PRO A 272 32.67 2.94 -46.20
N PRO A 273 33.28 3.91 -46.91
CA PRO A 273 34.72 3.91 -47.14
C PRO A 273 35.53 4.14 -45.86
N VAL A 274 36.55 3.29 -45.66
CA VAL A 274 37.55 3.41 -44.60
C VAL A 274 38.52 4.56 -44.95
N PRO A 275 38.85 5.48 -44.02
CA PRO A 275 39.81 6.56 -44.28
C PRO A 275 41.22 6.01 -44.52
N GLU A 276 41.83 6.47 -45.61
CA GLU A 276 43.15 6.07 -46.10
C GLU A 276 44.25 6.57 -45.15
N ALA A 277 45.08 5.63 -44.68
CA ALA A 277 46.21 5.89 -43.80
C ALA A 277 47.32 6.63 -44.57
N GLU A 278 47.63 7.82 -44.08
CA GLU A 278 48.69 8.70 -44.57
C GLU A 278 50.07 8.03 -44.45
N ARG A 279 50.66 7.70 -45.60
CA ARG A 279 52.03 7.17 -45.72
C ARG A 279 52.94 8.31 -46.17
N LYS A 280 53.77 8.83 -45.26
CA LYS A 280 54.96 9.66 -45.54
C LYS A 280 56.09 9.15 -44.62
N GLU A 281 56.97 8.32 -45.18
CA GLU A 281 58.33 8.68 -45.62
C GLU A 281 59.31 8.92 -44.46
N THR A 282 60.23 7.98 -44.26
CA THR A 282 61.48 8.18 -43.54
C THR A 282 62.62 7.93 -44.53
N PRO A 283 63.58 8.84 -44.71
CA PRO A 283 64.63 8.69 -45.71
C PRO A 283 65.75 7.79 -45.17
N ALA A 284 66.29 6.96 -46.07
CA ALA A 284 67.52 6.22 -45.85
C ALA A 284 68.73 7.08 -46.22
N ARG A 285 69.64 7.31 -45.27
CA ARG A 285 71.10 7.32 -45.45
C ARG A 285 71.81 7.33 -44.11
#